data_AF-A0A4P5RC78-F1
#
_entry.id   AF-A0A4P5RC78-F1
#
_cell.length_a   1.000
_cell.length_b   1.000
_cell.length_c   1.000
_cell.angle_alpha   90.00
_cell.angle_beta   90.00
_cell.angle_gamma   90.00
#
_symmetry.space_group_name_H-M   'P 1'
#
loop_
_entity.id
_entity.type
_entity.pdbx_description
1 polymer ?
#
loop_
_entity_poly.entity_id
_entity_poly.type
_entity_poly.pdbx_seq_one_letter_code
_entity_poly.pdbx_strand_id
1 'polypeptide(L)' 'MICVSHADPIKAAVAHAMGTHLDLFQRIVISTCSVSAVSYSAHGPVVLTVNSTGGDLADLQIS' A
#
# COMPACT_ATOMS: atom_id res chain seq x y z
N MET A 1 7.34 4.91 -8.68
CA MET A 1 6.13 5.62 -9.17
C MET A 1 5.40 6.19 -7.97
N ILE A 2 4.80 7.37 -8.09
CA ILE A 2 3.98 7.98 -7.04
C ILE A 2 2.57 8.14 -7.60
N CYS A 3 1.57 7.60 -6.91
CA CYS A 3 0.16 7.68 -7.29
C CYS A 3 -0.60 8.38 -6.16
N VAL A 4 -1.44 9.37 -6.51
CA VAL A 4 -2.32 10.04 -5.56
C VAL A 4 -3.75 9.73 -5.95
N SER A 5 -4.55 9.28 -4.99
CA SER A 5 -5.94 8.91 -5.20
C SER A 5 -6.71 9.00 -3.88
N HIS A 6 -8.00 8.66 -3.93
CA HIS A 6 -8.83 8.51 -2.73
C HIS A 6 -8.62 7.16 -2.05
N ALA A 7 -9.21 7.00 -0.86
CA ALA A 7 -9.01 5.82 -0.03
C ALA A 7 -9.40 4.52 -0.75
N ASP A 8 -10.55 4.45 -1.42
CA ASP A 8 -11.06 3.19 -1.97
C ASP A 8 -10.22 2.61 -3.12
N PRO A 9 -9.76 3.39 -4.11
CA PRO A 9 -8.81 2.90 -5.10
C PRO A 9 -7.49 2.43 -4.49
N ILE A 10 -7.00 3.12 -3.45
CA ILE A 10 -5.76 2.73 -2.76
C ILE A 10 -5.98 1.42 -2.00
N LYS A 11 -7.09 1.25 -1.27
CA LYS A 11 -7.44 -0.01 -0.59
C LYS A 11 -7.51 -1.17 -1.58
N ALA A 12 -8.14 -0.97 -2.73
CA ALA A 12 -8.24 -1.98 -3.78
C ALA A 12 -6.85 -2.39 -4.31
N ALA A 13 -5.98 -1.41 -4.58
CA ALA A 13 -4.61 -1.66 -5.04
C ALA A 13 -3.76 -2.37 -3.98
N VAL A 14 -3.87 -1.98 -2.71
CA VAL A 14 -3.17 -2.63 -1.60
C VAL A 14 -3.69 -4.05 -1.38
N ALA A 15 -5.01 -4.28 -1.40
CA ALA A 15 -5.60 -5.62 -1.27
C ALA A 15 -5.11 -6.56 -2.39
N HIS A 16 -5.03 -6.04 -3.62
CA HIS A 16 -4.48 -6.76 -4.76
C HIS A 16 -2.99 -7.07 -4.57
N ALA A 17 -2.19 -6.08 -4.14
CA ALA A 17 -0.76 -6.26 -3.87
C ALA A 17 -0.48 -7.23 -2.71
N MET A 18 -1.36 -7.28 -1.70
CA MET A 18 -1.29 -8.26 -0.60
C MET A 18 -1.72 -9.67 -1.02
N GLY A 19 -2.27 -9.84 -2.23
CA GLY A 19 -2.82 -11.12 -2.68
C GLY A 19 -4.08 -11.55 -1.92
N THR A 20 -4.77 -10.60 -1.28
CA THR A 20 -6.03 -10.86 -0.57
C THR A 20 -7.21 -10.75 -1.52
N HIS A 21 -8.32 -11.42 -1.19
CA HIS A 21 -9.57 -11.24 -1.92
C HIS A 21 -9.99 -9.77 -1.90
N LEU A 22 -10.33 -9.24 -3.08
CA LEU A 22 -10.65 -7.83 -3.22
C LEU A 22 -11.81 -7.42 -2.33
N ASP A 23 -12.81 -8.28 -2.11
CA ASP A 23 -13.95 -8.01 -1.20
C ASP A 23 -13.54 -7.63 0.24
N LEU A 24 -12.32 -8.00 0.65
CA LEU A 24 -11.78 -7.66 1.97
C LEU A 24 -11.14 -6.26 2.00
N PHE A 25 -11.07 -5.52 0.89
CA PHE A 25 -10.43 -4.19 0.83
C PHE A 25 -11.05 -3.21 1.85
N GLN A 26 -12.31 -3.39 2.22
CA GLN A 26 -12.97 -2.54 3.22
C GLN A 26 -12.36 -2.68 4.63
N ARG A 27 -11.61 -3.75 4.91
CA ARG A 27 -10.86 -3.93 6.16
C ARG A 27 -9.56 -3.12 6.21
N ILE A 28 -9.10 -2.61 5.07
CA ILE A 28 -7.90 -1.80 4.96
C ILE A 28 -8.28 -0.35 5.27
N VAL A 29 -7.60 0.26 6.24
CA VAL A 29 -7.77 1.67 6.58
C VAL A 29 -6.75 2.49 5.81
N ILE A 30 -7.18 3.56 5.15
CA ILE A 30 -6.32 4.56 4.49
C ILE A 30 -6.80 5.93 4.96
N SER A 31 -5.96 6.61 5.73
CA SER A 31 -6.20 7.93 6.31
C SER A 31 -5.81 9.03 5.30
N THR A 32 -6.34 10.22 5.51
CA THR A 32 -5.96 11.41 4.72
C THR A 32 -4.47 11.70 4.85
N CYS A 33 -3.82 12.02 3.72
CA CYS A 33 -2.38 12.30 3.66
C CYS A 33 -1.48 11.16 4.17
N SER A 34 -2.00 9.93 4.21
CA SER A 34 -1.18 8.75 4.49
C SER A 34 -0.46 8.24 3.24
N VAL A 35 0.65 7.52 3.44
CA VAL A 35 1.40 6.85 2.39
C VAL A 35 1.34 5.35 2.59
N SER A 36 1.11 4.62 1.49
CA SER A 36 1.27 3.17 1.43
C SER A 36 2.31 2.86 0.36
N ALA A 37 3.26 1.97 0.66
CA ALA A 37 4.35 1.63 -0.24
C ALA A 37 4.30 0.15 -0.60
N VAL A 38 4.41 -0.13 -1.89
CA VAL A 38 4.48 -1.48 -2.45
C VAL A 38 5.69 -1.53 -3.35
N SER A 39 6.55 -2.52 -3.13
CA SER A 39 7.66 -2.82 -4.00
C SER A 39 7.27 -3.96 -4.94
N TYR A 40 7.50 -3.76 -6.24
CA TYR A 40 7.24 -4.77 -7.26
C TYR A 40 8.58 -5.37 -7.70
N SER A 41 8.74 -6.67 -7.47
CA SER A 41 9.93 -7.43 -7.86
C SER A 41 9.56 -8.57 -8.82
N ALA A 42 10.57 -9.25 -9.38
CA ALA A 42 10.35 -10.45 -10.19
C ALA A 42 9.65 -11.60 -9.44
N HIS A 43 9.72 -11.59 -8.10
CA HIS A 43 9.06 -12.58 -7.24
C HIS A 43 7.64 -12.19 -6.84
N GLY A 44 7.16 -11.02 -7.27
CA GLY A 44 5.85 -10.48 -6.96
C GLY A 44 5.89 -9.18 -6.15
N PRO A 45 4.70 -8.61 -5.88
CA PRO A 45 4.56 -7.43 -5.04
C PRO A 45 4.78 -7.75 -3.55
N VAL A 46 5.44 -6.84 -2.85
CA VAL A 46 5.59 -6.86 -1.40
C VAL A 46 5.10 -5.52 -0.85
N VAL A 47 4.11 -5.57 0.04
CA VAL A 47 3.60 -4.37 0.71
C VAL A 47 4.51 -4.04 1.88
N LEU A 48 5.21 -2.91 1.78
CA LEU A 48 6.21 -2.48 2.76
C LEU A 48 5.57 -1.72 3.91
N THR A 49 4.57 -0.90 3.60
CA THR A 49 3.79 -0.17 4.60
C THR A 49 2.40 0.15 4.06
N VAL A 50 1.44 0.22 4.97
CA VAL A 50 0.07 0.62 4.70
C VAL A 50 -0.31 1.71 5.69
N ASN A 51 -0.93 2.77 5.18
CA ASN A 51 -1.50 3.85 5.98
C ASN A 51 -0.48 4.56 6.90
N SER A 52 0.75 4.77 6.43
CA SER A 52 1.75 5.49 7.21
C SER A 52 1.43 6.99 7.23
N THR A 53 1.26 7.56 8.42
CA THR A 53 1.05 9.01 8.64
C THR A 53 2.29 9.69 9.25
N GLY A 54 3.41 8.98 9.39
CA GLY A 54 4.65 9.49 9.97
C GLY A 54 5.81 8.49 9.85
N GLY A 55 7.05 8.98 9.97
CA GLY A 55 8.28 8.22 9.72
C GLY A 55 8.93 8.57 8.38
N ASP A 56 10.24 8.34 8.27
CA ASP A 56 10.97 8.59 7.02
C ASP A 56 10.67 7.47 6.02
N LEU A 57 10.38 7.84 4.77
CA LEU A 57 10.13 6.87 3.70
C LEU A 57 11.43 6.18 3.26
N ALA A 58 12.59 6.74 3.59
CA ALA A 58 13.89 6.19 3.24
C ALA A 58 14.12 4.75 3.76
N ASP A 59 13.47 4.38 4.87
CA ASP A 59 13.56 3.04 5.48
C ASP A 59 12.74 1.96 4.76
N LEU A 60 11.89 2.32 3.80
CA LEU A 60 11.00 1.38 3.08
C LEU A 60 11.72 0.74 1.89
N GLN A 61 12.77 -0.04 2.14
CA GLN A 61 13.52 -0.75 1.11
C GLN A 61 13.54 -2.27 1.35
N ILE A 62 13.50 -3.03 0.27
CA ILE A 62 13.76 -4.47 0.31
C ILE A 62 15.28 -4.63 0.15
N SER A 63 15.94 -5.13 1.19
CA SER A 63 17.37 -5.46 1.16
C SER A 63 17.69 -6.62 0.21
#